data_AF-A0A836X109-F1
#
_entry.id   AF-A0A836X109-F1
#
_cell.length_a   1.000
_cell.length_b   1.000
_cell.length_c   1.000
_cell.angle_alpha   90.00
_cell.angle_beta   90.00
_cell.angle_gamma   90.00
#
_symmetry.space_group_name_H-M   'P 1'
#
loop_
_entity.id
_entity.type
_entity.pdbx_description
1 polymer ?
#
loop_
_entity_poly.entity_id
_entity_poly.type
_entity_poly.pdbx_seq_one_letter_code
_entity_poly.pdbx_strand_id
1 'polypeptide(L)'
;MEYSIQKIIKYMDKLLQLTRTNNIKLTIAVYPWPYQVFDEDLNSLHVKIWKEWCRKNNVNFINYFPDFITKGLANKEKIKIVKKYYIPYDVHFNKQGNKLLAKKFLDKYLSR
;
A
#
# COMPACT_ATOMS: atom_id res chain seq x y z
N MET A 1 10.85 8.06 16.71
CA MET A 1 10.54 7.43 15.41
C MET A 1 10.98 5.97 15.37
N GLU A 2 12.23 5.68 15.75
CA GLU A 2 12.79 4.32 15.73
C GLU A 2 12.04 3.32 16.63
N TYR A 3 11.70 3.71 17.86
CA TYR A 3 10.91 2.87 18.77
C TYR A 3 9.54 2.48 18.20
N SER A 4 8.84 3.42 17.55
CA SER A 4 7.53 3.14 16.94
C SER A 4 7.65 2.14 15.79
N ILE A 5 8.72 2.22 14.99
CA ILE A 5 9.00 1.26 13.90
C ILE A 5 9.31 -0.12 14.46
N GLN A 6 10.14 -0.21 15.49
CA GLN A 6 10.42 -1.48 16.17
C GLN A 6 9.15 -2.12 16.73
N LYS A 7 8.27 -1.30 17.32
CA LYS A 7 6.98 -1.76 17.86
C LYS A 7 6.08 -2.34 16.78
N ILE A 8 5.90 -1.67 15.63
CA ILE A 8 5.06 -2.21 14.54
C ILE A 8 5.65 -3.49 13.93
N ILE A 9 6.99 -3.58 13.79
CA ILE A 9 7.65 -4.79 13.29
C ILE A 9 7.40 -5.95 14.26
N LYS A 10 7.60 -5.74 15.57
CA LYS A 10 7.35 -6.75 16.61
C LYS A 10 5.93 -7.33 16.53
N TYR A 11 4.92 -6.49 16.32
CA TYR A 11 3.54 -6.98 16.22
C TYR A 11 3.24 -7.68 14.89
N MET A 12 3.89 -7.27 13.79
CA MET A 12 3.79 -7.99 12.53
C MET A 12 4.49 -9.35 12.56
N ASP A 13 5.59 -9.48 13.30
CA ASP A 13 6.23 -10.79 13.54
C ASP A 13 5.28 -11.73 14.30
N LYS A 14 4.57 -11.21 15.31
CA LYS A 14 3.53 -11.98 16.03
C LYS A 14 2.35 -12.37 15.13
N LEU A 15 1.89 -11.46 14.27
CA LEU A 15 0.84 -11.77 13.29
C LEU A 15 1.30 -12.85 12.30
N LEU A 16 2.53 -12.75 11.80
CA LEU A 16 3.11 -13.75 10.92
C LEU A 16 3.17 -15.13 11.60
N GLN A 17 3.64 -15.19 12.84
CA GLN A 17 3.65 -16.42 13.63
C GLN A 17 2.24 -17.01 13.73
N LEU A 18 1.25 -16.20 14.11
CA LEU A 18 -0.14 -16.63 14.22
C LEU A 18 -0.69 -17.19 12.90
N THR A 19 -0.44 -16.49 11.78
CA THR A 19 -0.92 -16.93 10.45
C THR A 19 -0.26 -18.25 10.03
N ARG A 20 1.04 -18.42 10.26
CA ARG A 20 1.76 -19.67 9.96
C ARG A 20 1.28 -20.85 10.77
N THR A 21 1.09 -20.67 12.09
CA THR A 21 0.57 -21.74 12.97
C THR A 21 -0.80 -22.23 12.51
N ASN A 22 -1.61 -21.36 11.90
CA ASN A 22 -2.94 -21.68 11.40
C ASN A 22 -2.97 -21.98 9.89
N ASN A 23 -1.81 -22.15 9.24
CA ASN A 23 -1.69 -22.39 7.79
C ASN A 23 -2.41 -21.34 6.90
N ILE A 24 -2.42 -20.08 7.34
CA ILE A 24 -2.99 -18.93 6.64
C ILE A 24 -1.87 -18.19 5.89
N LYS A 25 -2.03 -17.99 4.57
CA LYS A 25 -1.09 -17.19 3.78
C LYS A 25 -1.26 -15.71 4.09
N LEU A 26 -0.19 -15.05 4.51
CA LEU A 26 -0.15 -13.60 4.72
C LEU A 26 0.29 -12.87 3.44
N THR A 27 -0.35 -11.74 3.14
CA THR A 27 0.06 -10.78 2.12
C THR A 27 -0.02 -9.38 2.70
N ILE A 28 1.01 -8.56 2.52
CA ILE A 28 1.01 -7.16 2.92
C ILE A 28 0.79 -6.27 1.70
N ALA A 29 -0.20 -5.39 1.78
CA ALA A 29 -0.50 -4.38 0.79
C ALA A 29 -0.25 -2.98 1.35
N VAL A 30 0.38 -2.11 0.55
CA VAL A 30 0.60 -0.69 0.88
C VAL A 30 0.05 0.20 -0.22
N TYR A 31 -0.55 1.32 0.14
CA TYR A 31 -1.17 2.28 -0.77
C TYR A 31 -0.89 3.72 -0.31
N PRO A 32 -0.84 4.70 -1.23
CA PRO A 32 -0.51 6.07 -0.89
C PRO A 32 -1.69 6.80 -0.26
N TRP A 33 -1.40 7.78 0.59
CA TRP A 33 -2.35 8.81 0.97
C TRP A 33 -2.46 9.91 -0.11
N PRO A 34 -3.53 10.72 -0.12
CA PRO A 34 -3.72 11.78 -1.12
C PRO A 34 -2.53 12.73 -1.27
N TYR A 35 -1.91 13.13 -0.14
CA TYR A 35 -0.77 14.04 -0.17
C TYR A 35 0.46 13.40 -0.82
N GLN A 36 0.69 12.09 -0.62
CA GLN A 36 1.78 11.37 -1.27
C GLN A 36 1.55 11.25 -2.78
N VAL A 37 0.29 11.16 -3.21
CA VAL A 37 -0.05 11.24 -4.62
C VAL A 37 0.23 12.62 -5.19
N PHE A 38 -0.13 13.67 -4.46
CA PHE A 38 0.13 15.05 -4.87
C PHE A 38 1.64 15.39 -4.91
N ASP A 39 2.41 14.88 -3.96
CA ASP A 39 3.86 15.08 -3.90
C ASP A 39 4.64 14.12 -4.80
N GLU A 40 3.96 13.19 -5.48
CA GLU A 40 4.55 12.12 -6.29
C GLU A 40 5.56 11.25 -5.50
N ASP A 41 5.30 11.05 -4.20
CA ASP A 41 6.17 10.30 -3.29
C ASP A 41 6.09 8.79 -3.55
N LEU A 42 6.98 8.28 -4.39
CA LEU A 42 7.23 6.85 -4.58
C LEU A 42 8.22 6.25 -3.56
N ASN A 43 8.80 7.07 -2.68
CA ASN A 43 9.90 6.72 -1.80
C ASN A 43 9.49 6.61 -0.31
N SER A 44 8.19 6.42 -0.06
CA SER A 44 7.60 6.30 1.27
C SER A 44 8.36 5.34 2.19
N LEU A 45 8.60 5.78 3.43
CA LEU A 45 9.20 4.98 4.48
C LEU A 45 8.41 3.68 4.73
N HIS A 46 7.07 3.74 4.66
CA HIS A 46 6.21 2.55 4.82
C HIS A 46 6.43 1.53 3.71
N VAL A 47 6.58 1.97 2.45
CA VAL A 47 6.88 1.08 1.32
C VAL A 47 8.21 0.39 1.56
N LYS A 48 9.25 1.13 1.99
CA LYS A 48 10.58 0.56 2.26
C LYS A 48 10.56 -0.46 3.38
N ILE A 49 9.96 -0.11 4.53
CA ILE A 49 9.87 -1.00 5.70
C ILE A 49 9.14 -2.30 5.33
N TRP A 50 7.95 -2.19 4.74
CA TRP A 50 7.13 -3.38 4.47
C TRP A 50 7.67 -4.23 3.33
N LYS A 51 8.28 -3.62 2.30
CA LYS A 51 8.95 -4.37 1.23
C LYS A 51 10.09 -5.22 1.79
N GLU A 52 10.95 -4.63 2.62
CA GLU A 52 12.08 -5.36 3.23
C GLU A 52 11.61 -6.41 4.24
N TRP A 53 10.62 -6.08 5.09
CA TRP A 53 10.05 -7.04 6.03
C TRP A 53 9.43 -8.25 5.31
N CYS A 54 8.68 -8.01 4.23
CA CYS A 54 8.09 -9.08 3.42
C CYS A 54 9.16 -9.95 2.77
N ARG A 55 10.19 -9.33 2.18
CA ARG A 55 11.32 -10.04 1.57
C ARG A 55 12.04 -10.95 2.58
N LYS A 56 12.36 -10.44 3.76
CA LYS A 56 13.05 -11.21 4.83
C LYS A 56 12.22 -12.39 5.35
N ASN A 57 10.89 -12.24 5.38
CA ASN A 57 9.98 -13.22 5.94
C ASN A 57 9.32 -14.14 4.91
N ASN A 58 9.67 -14.02 3.62
CA ASN A 58 9.02 -14.73 2.52
C ASN A 58 7.49 -14.54 2.53
N VAL A 59 7.04 -13.30 2.72
CA VAL A 59 5.64 -12.88 2.70
C VAL A 59 5.34 -12.16 1.39
N ASN A 60 4.17 -12.39 0.82
CA ASN A 60 3.78 -11.70 -0.41
C ASN A 60 3.59 -10.20 -0.16
N PHE A 61 4.01 -9.38 -1.12
CA PHE A 61 3.90 -7.92 -1.03
C PHE A 61 3.16 -7.35 -2.25
N ILE A 62 2.31 -6.35 -2.01
CA ILE A 62 1.64 -5.56 -3.06
C ILE A 62 1.91 -4.08 -2.79
N ASN A 63 2.57 -3.42 -3.73
CA ASN A 63 2.77 -1.99 -3.70
C ASN A 63 1.79 -1.31 -4.66
N TYR A 64 0.88 -0.51 -4.10
CA TYR A 64 -0.10 0.25 -4.87
C TYR A 64 0.34 1.68 -5.23
N PHE A 65 1.48 2.15 -4.72
CA PHE A 65 1.95 3.52 -4.99
C PHE A 65 2.06 3.84 -6.49
N PRO A 66 2.70 2.99 -7.33
CA PRO A 66 2.80 3.26 -8.76
C PRO A 66 1.46 3.26 -9.51
N ASP A 67 0.39 2.69 -8.95
CA ASP A 67 -0.92 2.66 -9.60
C ASP A 67 -1.68 3.99 -9.45
N PHE A 68 -1.30 4.81 -8.46
CA PHE A 68 -1.88 6.14 -8.22
C PHE A 68 -0.91 7.28 -8.54
N ILE A 69 0.39 7.02 -8.66
CA ILE A 69 1.41 8.05 -8.80
C ILE A 69 2.07 7.96 -10.17
N THR A 70 1.97 9.05 -10.93
CA THR A 70 2.76 9.29 -12.14
C THR A 70 3.66 10.50 -11.91
N LYS A 71 4.94 10.40 -12.25
CA LYS A 71 5.91 11.48 -12.03
C LYS A 71 5.80 12.58 -13.09
N GLY A 72 6.13 13.81 -12.70
CA GLY A 72 6.26 14.96 -13.58
C GLY A 72 4.92 15.56 -14.01
N LEU A 73 3.85 15.35 -13.25
CA LEU A 73 2.55 15.90 -13.55
C LEU A 73 2.45 17.37 -13.10
N ALA A 74 1.71 18.18 -13.86
CA ALA A 74 1.29 19.49 -13.40
C ALA A 74 0.31 19.36 -12.21
N ASN A 75 0.33 20.31 -11.28
CA ASN A 75 -0.53 20.28 -10.07
C ASN A 75 -2.01 20.02 -10.38
N LYS A 76 -2.53 20.58 -11.48
CA LYS A 76 -3.92 20.35 -11.91
C LYS A 76 -4.23 18.88 -12.19
N GLU A 77 -3.29 18.15 -12.79
CA GLU A 77 -3.46 16.72 -13.08
C GLU A 77 -3.36 15.87 -11.80
N LYS A 78 -2.45 16.22 -10.89
CA LYS A 78 -2.34 15.56 -9.58
C LYS A 78 -3.64 15.70 -8.77
N ILE A 79 -4.23 16.90 -8.75
CA ILE A 79 -5.52 17.17 -8.12
C ILE A 79 -6.63 16.32 -8.74
N LYS A 80 -6.64 16.15 -10.07
CA LYS A 80 -7.62 15.28 -10.75
C LYS A 80 -7.48 13.83 -10.29
N ILE A 81 -6.27 13.31 -10.15
CA ILE A 81 -6.03 11.93 -9.65
C ILE A 81 -6.59 11.78 -8.24
N VAL A 82 -6.27 12.72 -7.34
CA VAL A 82 -6.77 12.70 -5.96
C VAL A 82 -8.30 12.74 -5.94
N LYS A 83 -8.93 13.67 -6.65
CA LYS A 83 -10.39 13.78 -6.73
C LYS A 83 -11.05 12.54 -7.35
N LYS A 84 -10.37 11.87 -8.28
CA LYS A 84 -10.88 10.66 -8.93
C LYS A 84 -10.96 9.48 -7.99
N TYR A 85 -9.96 9.28 -7.14
CA TYR A 85 -9.79 8.02 -6.39
C TYR A 85 -10.08 8.11 -4.89
N TYR A 86 -10.12 9.30 -4.30
CA TYR A 86 -10.35 9.47 -2.86
C TYR A 86 -11.72 10.08 -2.55
N ILE A 87 -12.18 9.86 -1.33
CA ILE A 87 -13.35 10.55 -0.79
C ILE A 87 -12.93 12.03 -0.54
N PRO A 88 -13.74 13.02 -0.96
CA PRO A 88 -13.39 14.43 -0.73
C PRO A 88 -13.13 14.71 0.75
N TYR A 89 -12.00 15.36 1.04
CA TYR A 89 -11.54 15.73 2.39
C TYR A 89 -11.20 14.55 3.31
N ASP A 90 -11.00 13.35 2.76
CA ASP A 90 -10.69 12.13 3.50
C ASP A 90 -9.49 11.38 2.85
N VAL A 91 -8.78 10.58 3.64
CA VAL A 91 -7.63 9.78 3.20
C VAL A 91 -8.03 8.44 2.56
N HIS A 92 -9.27 8.00 2.77
CA HIS A 92 -9.79 6.75 2.25
C HIS A 92 -10.17 6.86 0.77
N PHE A 93 -9.98 5.74 0.07
CA PHE A 93 -10.39 5.61 -1.32
C PHE A 93 -11.91 5.62 -1.47
N ASN A 94 -12.39 6.24 -2.54
CA ASN A 94 -13.78 6.12 -2.97
C ASN A 94 -14.00 4.81 -3.76
N LYS A 95 -15.18 4.65 -4.37
CA LYS A 95 -15.50 3.46 -5.19
C LYS A 95 -14.50 3.22 -6.33
N GLN A 96 -14.02 4.26 -7.01
CA GLN A 96 -13.05 4.12 -8.09
C GLN A 96 -11.68 3.71 -7.58
N GLY A 97 -11.22 4.29 -6.47
CA GLY A 97 -9.94 3.92 -5.86
C GLY A 97 -9.94 2.46 -5.41
N ASN A 98 -10.99 2.03 -4.70
CA ASN A 98 -11.16 0.63 -4.30
C ASN A 98 -11.26 -0.32 -5.51
N LYS A 99 -11.92 0.09 -6.60
CA LYS A 99 -11.98 -0.70 -7.83
C LYS A 99 -10.59 -0.93 -8.44
N LEU A 100 -9.72 0.07 -8.42
CA LEU A 100 -8.33 -0.07 -8.91
C LEU A 100 -7.53 -1.04 -8.04
N LEU A 101 -7.63 -0.92 -6.70
CA LEU A 101 -7.00 -1.85 -5.76
C LEU A 101 -7.45 -3.29 -6.01
N ALA A 102 -8.76 -3.49 -6.07
CA ALA A 102 -9.37 -4.80 -6.29
C ALA A 102 -8.91 -5.40 -7.62
N LYS A 103 -8.87 -4.63 -8.71
CA LYS A 103 -8.40 -5.12 -10.01
C LYS A 103 -7.01 -5.74 -9.91
N LYS A 104 -6.02 -4.99 -9.39
CA LYS A 104 -4.64 -5.49 -9.29
C LYS A 104 -4.49 -6.64 -8.29
N PHE A 105 -5.28 -6.67 -7.22
CA PHE A 105 -5.33 -7.83 -6.33
C PHE A 105 -5.83 -9.08 -7.08
N LEU A 106 -6.97 -8.97 -7.76
CA LEU A 106 -7.57 -10.08 -8.52
C LEU A 106 -6.64 -10.54 -9.64
N ASP A 107 -6.03 -9.61 -10.39
CA ASP A 107 -5.05 -9.91 -11.43
C ASP A 107 -3.81 -10.65 -10.88
N LYS A 108 -3.47 -10.48 -9.60
CA LYS A 108 -2.30 -11.13 -8.99
C LYS A 108 -2.61 -12.52 -8.41
N TYR A 109 -3.84 -12.75 -7.94
CA TYR A 109 -4.17 -13.95 -7.18
C TYR A 109 -5.26 -14.83 -7.79
N LEU A 110 -6.08 -14.29 -8.69
CA LEU A 110 -7.24 -14.98 -9.26
C LEU A 110 -7.25 -14.98 -10.79
N SER A 111 -6.29 -14.33 -11.45
CA SER A 111 -6.07 -14.53 -12.89
C SER A 111 -5.60 -15.98 -13.11
N ARG A 112 -6.41 -16.72 -13.88
CA ARG A 112 -6.06 -18.04 -14.42
C ARG A 112 -5.60 -17.85 -15.85
#